data_AF-A0A358M4Q0-F1
#
_entry.id   AF-A0A358M4Q0-F1
#
_cell.length_a   1.000
_cell.length_b   1.000
_cell.length_c   1.000
_cell.angle_alpha   90.00
_cell.angle_beta   90.00
_cell.angle_gamma   90.00
#
_symmetry.space_group_name_H-M   'P 1'
#
loop_
_entity.id
_entity.type
_entity.pdbx_description
1 polymer ?
#
loop_
_entity_poly.entity_id
_entity_poly.type
_entity_poly.pdbx_seq_one_letter_code
_entity_poly.pdbx_strand_id
1 'polypeptide(L)'
;WLDTPMIEAIHGTGAIEKRIPAMLRMFLKYGYDMREKPILIYPTLHYQNGGIKIGADGMSEVENLFVAGEAVGGIHGENRLMGNSLLDIIVFGRNAGISAAAKAKTISKTGKLTLEHVARFDEALAAAGIVTDKVSPQLLPRYTHGNPKYEAK
;
A
#
# COMPACT_ATOMS: atom_id res chain seq x y z
N TRP A 1 20.60 3.70 12.36
CA TRP A 1 21.38 4.77 11.72
C TRP A 1 21.93 4.24 10.40
N LEU A 2 21.90 5.05 9.35
CA LEU A 2 22.57 4.80 8.08
C LEU A 2 23.86 5.62 8.06
N ASP A 3 25.00 4.94 8.05
CA ASP A 3 26.32 5.58 8.11
C ASP A 3 26.76 6.05 6.72
N THR A 4 26.22 7.20 6.31
CA THR A 4 26.58 7.82 5.04
C THR A 4 28.00 8.42 5.04
N PRO A 5 28.55 8.97 6.14
CA PRO A 5 29.97 9.34 6.19
C PRO A 5 30.93 8.19 5.86
N MET A 6 30.61 6.95 6.30
CA MET A 6 31.40 5.76 5.93
C MET A 6 31.45 5.53 4.42
N ILE A 7 30.35 5.75 3.70
CA ILE A 7 30.31 5.64 2.23
C ILE A 7 31.30 6.62 1.59
N GLU A 8 31.39 7.83 2.14
CA GLU A 8 32.30 8.87 1.66
C GLU A 8 33.77 8.57 1.98
N ALA A 9 34.05 8.01 3.16
CA ALA A 9 35.38 7.54 3.52
C ALA A 9 35.87 6.39 2.62
N ILE A 10 34.98 5.44 2.28
CA ILE A 10 35.33 4.26 1.46
C ILE A 10 35.50 4.64 -0.02
N HIS A 11 34.66 5.53 -0.54
CA HIS A 11 34.61 5.84 -1.97
C HIS A 11 35.28 7.17 -2.36
N GLY A 12 35.80 7.91 -1.38
CA GLY A 12 36.47 9.20 -1.57
C GLY A 12 35.53 10.40 -1.53
N THR A 13 36.10 11.57 -1.26
CA THR A 13 35.37 12.84 -1.18
C THR A 13 34.56 13.11 -2.45
N GLY A 14 33.26 13.38 -2.29
CA GLY A 14 32.33 13.69 -3.38
C GLY A 14 31.58 12.47 -3.95
N ALA A 15 31.75 11.27 -3.40
CA ALA A 15 31.02 10.09 -3.86
C ALA A 15 29.51 10.18 -3.58
N ILE A 16 29.08 10.74 -2.45
CA ILE A 16 27.67 11.01 -2.10
C ILE A 16 27.08 12.01 -3.10
N GLU A 17 27.80 13.09 -3.40
CA GLU A 17 27.40 14.11 -4.37
C GLU A 17 27.20 13.51 -5.76
N LYS A 18 28.07 12.59 -6.15
CA LYS A 18 28.01 11.93 -7.45
C LYS A 18 26.90 10.87 -7.54
N ARG A 19 26.72 10.06 -6.49
CA ARG A 19 25.87 8.86 -6.54
C ARG A 19 24.44 9.11 -6.06
N ILE A 20 24.25 9.92 -5.03
CA ILE A 20 22.93 10.20 -4.42
C ILE A 20 22.66 11.71 -4.24
N PRO A 21 22.88 12.54 -5.29
CA PRO A 21 22.80 14.00 -5.20
C PRO A 21 21.45 14.52 -4.71
N ALA A 22 20.36 13.83 -5.06
CA ALA A 22 19.01 14.23 -4.66
C ALA A 22 18.81 14.14 -3.14
N MET A 23 19.33 13.08 -2.52
CA MET A 23 19.26 12.90 -1.07
C MET A 23 20.10 13.94 -0.35
N LEU A 24 21.33 14.19 -0.82
CA LEU A 24 22.20 15.22 -0.26
C LEU A 24 21.53 16.61 -0.26
N ARG A 25 20.98 17.03 -1.42
CA ARG A 25 20.26 18.31 -1.51
C ARG A 25 19.07 18.38 -0.56
N MET A 26 18.34 17.28 -0.40
CA MET A 26 17.20 17.21 0.52
C MET A 26 17.63 17.46 1.96
N PHE A 27 18.70 16.79 2.44
CA PHE A 27 19.18 16.95 3.82
C PHE A 27 19.84 18.32 4.04
N LEU A 28 20.62 18.83 3.09
CA LEU A 28 21.25 20.15 3.18
C LEU A 28 20.22 21.29 3.29
N LYS A 29 19.04 21.14 2.67
CA LYS A 29 17.93 22.09 2.82
C LYS A 29 17.47 22.26 4.27
N TYR A 30 17.68 21.24 5.11
CA TYR A 30 17.37 21.25 6.54
C TYR A 30 18.59 21.51 7.42
N GLY A 31 19.71 21.99 6.85
CA GLY A 31 20.96 22.23 7.59
C GLY A 31 21.65 20.94 8.06
N TYR A 32 21.32 19.80 7.46
CA TYR A 32 21.89 18.51 7.81
C TYR A 32 22.87 18.03 6.73
N ASP A 33 24.13 17.86 7.10
CA ASP A 33 25.13 17.33 6.18
C ASP A 33 25.33 15.82 6.39
N MET A 34 24.77 15.02 5.47
CA MET A 34 24.88 13.57 5.48
C MET A 34 26.28 13.05 5.08
N ARG A 35 27.19 13.92 4.61
CA ARG A 35 28.60 13.59 4.37
C ARG A 35 29.38 13.53 5.68
N GLU A 36 28.97 14.32 6.67
CA GLU A 36 29.65 14.47 7.96
C GLU A 36 28.96 13.70 9.09
N LYS A 37 27.64 13.49 9.00
CA LYS A 37 26.83 12.92 10.08
C LYS A 37 25.95 11.76 9.59
N PRO A 38 25.85 10.65 10.34
CA PRO A 38 25.04 9.49 9.96
C PRO A 38 23.53 9.79 10.04
N ILE A 39 22.72 9.26 9.13
CA ILE A 39 21.27 9.54 9.11
C ILE A 39 20.53 8.62 10.10
N LEU A 40 19.65 9.19 10.92
CA LEU A 40 18.75 8.39 11.77
C LEU A 40 17.65 7.75 10.91
N ILE A 41 17.46 6.44 11.04
CA ILE A 41 16.45 5.68 10.28
C ILE A 41 15.69 4.72 11.19
N TYR A 42 14.43 4.47 10.82
CA TYR A 42 13.56 3.49 11.45
C TYR A 42 12.75 2.75 10.39
N PRO A 43 12.37 1.48 10.63
CA PRO A 43 11.39 0.80 9.78
C PRO A 43 10.07 1.56 9.77
N THR A 44 9.49 1.71 8.59
CA THR A 44 8.14 2.27 8.40
C THR A 44 7.32 1.29 7.56
N LEU A 45 6.00 1.32 7.73
CA LEU A 45 5.10 0.69 6.76
C LEU A 45 5.40 1.31 5.39
N HIS A 46 5.60 0.45 4.39
CA HIS A 46 5.96 0.88 3.04
C HIS A 46 5.01 0.34 1.98
N TYR A 47 4.51 -0.89 2.14
CA TYR A 47 3.67 -1.54 1.14
C TYR A 47 2.69 -2.52 1.78
N GLN A 48 1.51 -2.65 1.19
CA GLN A 48 0.45 -3.57 1.63
C GLN A 48 0.31 -4.74 0.64
N ASN A 49 0.65 -5.96 1.08
CA ASN A 49 0.52 -7.18 0.24
C ASN A 49 -0.90 -7.76 0.25
N GLY A 50 -1.66 -7.44 1.29
CA GLY A 50 -3.08 -7.81 1.40
C GLY A 50 -3.96 -6.82 0.65
N GLY A 51 -5.22 -7.18 0.45
CA GLY A 51 -6.17 -6.36 -0.27
C GLY A 51 -7.38 -7.16 -0.71
N ILE A 52 -8.10 -6.64 -1.70
CA ILE A 52 -9.29 -7.27 -2.26
C ILE A 52 -8.88 -8.55 -3.01
N LYS A 53 -9.58 -9.65 -2.73
CA LYS A 53 -9.43 -10.90 -3.47
C LYS A 53 -10.04 -10.73 -4.87
N ILE A 54 -9.29 -11.12 -5.90
CA ILE A 54 -9.70 -11.05 -7.29
C ILE A 54 -9.45 -12.37 -8.02
N GLY A 55 -10.16 -12.58 -9.13
CA GLY A 55 -9.82 -13.55 -10.15
C GLY A 55 -8.66 -13.10 -11.04
N ALA A 56 -8.20 -13.99 -11.93
CA ALA A 56 -7.12 -13.69 -12.88
C ALA A 56 -7.47 -12.56 -13.87
N ASP A 57 -8.75 -12.29 -14.04
CA ASP A 57 -9.31 -11.23 -14.90
C ASP A 57 -9.41 -9.88 -14.19
N GLY A 58 -9.08 -9.79 -12.90
CA GLY A 58 -9.20 -8.57 -12.10
C GLY A 58 -10.55 -8.38 -11.41
N MET A 59 -11.53 -9.26 -11.62
CA MET A 59 -12.84 -9.12 -10.98
C MET A 59 -12.78 -9.60 -9.54
N SER A 60 -13.33 -8.81 -8.62
CA SER A 60 -13.52 -9.22 -7.23
C SER A 60 -14.67 -10.21 -7.07
N GLU A 61 -14.91 -10.68 -5.86
CA GLU A 61 -16.12 -11.47 -5.54
C GLU A 61 -17.41 -10.64 -5.63
N VAL A 62 -17.30 -9.31 -5.72
CA VAL A 62 -18.43 -8.43 -6.05
C VAL A 62 -18.53 -8.29 -7.56
N GLU A 63 -19.66 -8.76 -8.11
CA GLU A 63 -19.95 -8.74 -9.55
C GLU A 63 -19.80 -7.32 -10.13
N ASN A 64 -19.09 -7.22 -11.25
CA ASN A 64 -18.74 -5.97 -11.95
C ASN A 64 -17.76 -5.03 -11.22
N LEU A 65 -17.24 -5.40 -10.05
CA LEU A 65 -16.17 -4.64 -9.39
C LEU A 65 -14.81 -5.23 -9.76
N PHE A 66 -14.03 -4.48 -10.55
CA PHE A 66 -12.68 -4.84 -10.94
C PHE A 66 -11.65 -4.02 -10.15
N VAL A 67 -10.56 -4.67 -9.72
CA VAL A 67 -9.53 -4.07 -8.86
C VAL A 67 -8.15 -4.50 -9.36
N ALA A 68 -7.16 -3.62 -9.24
CA ALA A 68 -5.77 -3.89 -9.60
C ALA A 68 -4.79 -3.07 -8.74
N GLY A 69 -3.51 -3.44 -8.79
CA GLY A 69 -2.43 -2.77 -8.07
C GLY A 69 -2.44 -3.07 -6.57
N GLU A 70 -1.87 -2.17 -5.76
CA GLU A 70 -1.70 -2.35 -4.31
C GLU A 70 -3.02 -2.52 -3.52
N ALA A 71 -4.17 -2.24 -4.14
CA ALA A 71 -5.48 -2.52 -3.55
C ALA A 71 -5.85 -4.03 -3.56
N VAL A 72 -5.11 -4.86 -4.30
CA VAL A 72 -5.37 -6.30 -4.46
C VAL A 72 -4.55 -7.12 -3.49
N GLY A 73 -5.16 -8.18 -2.96
CA GLY A 73 -4.47 -9.18 -2.15
C GLY A 73 -4.08 -10.44 -2.92
N GLY A 74 -2.98 -11.08 -2.50
CA GLY A 74 -2.65 -12.46 -2.88
C GLY A 74 -1.62 -12.63 -4.00
N ILE A 75 -1.43 -11.63 -4.87
CA ILE A 75 -0.44 -11.67 -5.97
C ILE A 75 0.99 -11.87 -5.44
N HIS A 76 1.29 -11.24 -4.30
CA HIS A 76 2.64 -11.18 -3.73
C HIS A 76 2.85 -12.17 -2.58
N GLY A 77 1.84 -12.97 -2.21
CA GLY A 77 1.87 -13.79 -1.01
C GLY A 77 2.14 -12.98 0.26
N GLU A 78 2.96 -13.52 1.16
CA GLU A 78 3.29 -12.86 2.44
C GLU A 78 4.28 -11.71 2.29
N ASN A 79 5.18 -11.77 1.30
CA ASN A 79 6.23 -10.77 1.12
C ASN A 79 6.49 -10.45 -0.35
N ARG A 80 6.16 -9.22 -0.77
CA ARG A 80 6.43 -8.71 -2.11
C ARG A 80 7.91 -8.59 -2.39
N LEU A 81 8.34 -9.16 -3.51
CA LEU A 81 9.69 -8.99 -4.04
C LEU A 81 9.95 -7.52 -4.46
N MET A 82 11.18 -7.06 -4.30
CA MET A 82 11.55 -5.69 -4.64
C MET A 82 11.38 -5.41 -6.14
N GLY A 83 10.84 -4.24 -6.49
CA GLY A 83 10.65 -3.82 -7.89
C GLY A 83 9.35 -4.30 -8.54
N ASN A 84 8.61 -5.22 -7.92
CA ASN A 84 7.40 -5.78 -8.54
C ASN A 84 6.15 -4.90 -8.43
N SER A 85 6.08 -3.91 -7.53
CA SER A 85 4.85 -3.12 -7.35
C SER A 85 4.47 -2.28 -8.56
N LEU A 86 5.46 -1.68 -9.25
CA LEU A 86 5.16 -0.89 -10.44
C LEU A 86 4.72 -1.79 -11.60
N LEU A 87 5.38 -2.95 -11.75
CA LEU A 87 4.99 -3.95 -12.74
C LEU A 87 3.60 -4.52 -12.47
N ASP A 88 3.26 -4.75 -11.21
CA ASP A 88 1.95 -5.21 -10.76
C ASP A 88 0.85 -4.25 -11.23
N ILE A 89 1.00 -2.95 -10.93
CA ILE A 89 0.05 -1.91 -11.37
C ILE A 89 -0.09 -1.91 -12.90
N ILE A 90 1.00 -2.00 -13.66
CA ILE A 90 0.96 -1.93 -15.12
C ILE A 90 0.32 -3.18 -15.73
N VAL A 91 0.73 -4.37 -15.29
CA VAL A 91 0.31 -5.66 -15.86
C VAL A 91 -1.13 -5.98 -15.46
N PHE A 92 -1.41 -6.01 -14.16
CA PHE A 92 -2.74 -6.38 -13.68
C PHE A 92 -3.74 -5.24 -13.86
N GLY A 93 -3.30 -3.98 -13.85
CA GLY A 93 -4.14 -2.86 -14.25
C GLY A 93 -4.60 -2.95 -15.70
N ARG A 94 -3.71 -3.33 -16.63
CA ARG A 94 -4.08 -3.59 -18.03
C ARG A 94 -5.07 -4.74 -18.15
N ASN A 95 -4.81 -5.85 -17.47
CA ASN A 95 -5.69 -7.03 -17.53
C ASN A 95 -7.08 -6.71 -16.98
N ALA A 96 -7.17 -6.14 -15.77
CA ALA A 96 -8.42 -5.71 -15.17
C ALA A 96 -9.17 -4.71 -16.04
N GLY A 97 -8.46 -3.74 -16.64
CA GLY A 97 -9.05 -2.76 -17.55
C GLY A 97 -9.66 -3.38 -18.81
N ILE A 98 -8.97 -4.34 -19.43
CA ILE A 98 -9.49 -5.08 -20.61
C ILE A 98 -10.74 -5.88 -20.22
N SER A 99 -10.69 -6.62 -19.11
CA SER A 99 -11.81 -7.43 -18.63
C SER A 99 -13.02 -6.57 -18.27
N ALA A 100 -12.80 -5.46 -17.54
CA ALA A 100 -13.84 -4.51 -17.18
C ALA A 100 -14.49 -3.89 -18.43
N ALA A 101 -13.68 -3.50 -19.42
CA ALA A 101 -14.19 -2.94 -20.68
C ALA A 101 -15.00 -3.97 -21.49
N ALA A 102 -14.60 -5.24 -21.49
CA ALA A 102 -15.35 -6.31 -22.12
C ALA A 102 -16.67 -6.57 -21.38
N LYS A 103 -16.63 -6.67 -20.04
CA LYS A 103 -17.79 -6.87 -19.19
C LYS A 103 -18.81 -5.76 -19.35
N ALA A 104 -18.36 -4.49 -19.36
CA ALA A 104 -19.22 -3.33 -19.52
C ALA A 104 -20.10 -3.38 -20.79
N LYS A 105 -19.58 -3.93 -21.91
CA LYS A 105 -20.34 -4.10 -23.16
C LYS A 105 -21.48 -5.10 -23.06
N THR A 106 -21.40 -6.04 -22.11
CA THR A 106 -22.43 -7.06 -21.87
C THR A 106 -23.55 -6.57 -20.96
N ILE A 107 -23.35 -5.45 -20.27
CA ILE A 107 -24.33 -4.88 -19.34
C ILE A 107 -25.37 -4.11 -20.15
N SER A 108 -26.58 -4.67 -20.27
CA SER A 108 -27.69 -4.06 -21.00
C SER A 108 -28.55 -3.13 -20.14
N LYS A 109 -28.48 -3.28 -18.81
CA LYS A 109 -29.22 -2.47 -17.84
C LYS A 109 -28.38 -2.22 -16.60
N THR A 110 -28.35 -0.99 -16.14
CA THR A 110 -27.76 -0.60 -14.85
C THR A 110 -28.87 -0.42 -13.81
N GLY A 111 -28.59 -0.84 -12.58
CA GLY A 111 -29.49 -0.61 -11.44
C GLY A 111 -29.47 0.85 -10.97
N LYS A 112 -30.42 1.22 -10.11
CA LYS A 112 -30.35 2.49 -9.38
C LYS A 112 -29.15 2.45 -8.44
N LEU A 113 -28.42 3.56 -8.33
CA LEU A 113 -27.35 3.70 -7.34
C LEU A 113 -27.97 3.72 -5.94
N THR A 114 -27.60 2.76 -5.09
CA THR A 114 -28.09 2.67 -3.71
C THR A 114 -26.95 2.28 -2.77
N LEU A 115 -27.13 2.62 -1.48
CA LEU A 115 -26.28 2.16 -0.38
C LEU A 115 -26.95 1.01 0.41
N GLU A 116 -27.93 0.32 -0.19
CA GLU A 116 -28.68 -0.75 0.48
C GLU A 116 -27.77 -1.88 0.95
N HIS A 117 -26.65 -2.14 0.26
CA HIS A 117 -25.68 -3.12 0.69
C HIS A 117 -24.99 -2.75 2.01
N VAL A 118 -24.78 -1.45 2.27
CA VAL A 118 -24.25 -0.95 3.54
C VAL A 118 -25.31 -1.12 4.63
N ALA A 119 -26.55 -0.69 4.37
CA ALA A 119 -27.64 -0.85 5.33
C ALA A 119 -27.88 -2.32 5.72
N ARG A 120 -27.89 -3.24 4.74
CA ARG A 120 -27.97 -4.69 5.02
C ARG A 120 -26.80 -5.22 5.83
N PHE A 121 -25.60 -4.68 5.61
CA PHE A 121 -24.43 -5.07 6.39
C PHE A 121 -24.55 -4.58 7.84
N ASP A 122 -25.00 -3.34 8.06
CA ASP A 122 -25.26 -2.80 9.40
C ASP A 122 -26.33 -3.61 10.14
N GLU A 123 -27.42 -3.99 9.45
CA GLU A 123 -28.45 -4.89 9.99
C GLU A 123 -27.88 -6.27 10.37
N ALA A 124 -27.01 -6.84 9.53
CA ALA A 124 -26.36 -8.12 9.81
C ALA A 124 -25.41 -8.04 11.01
N LEU A 125 -24.67 -6.95 11.16
CA LEU A 125 -23.84 -6.69 12.34
C LEU A 125 -24.71 -6.59 13.60
N ALA A 126 -25.81 -5.83 13.55
CA ALA A 126 -26.74 -5.71 14.67
C ALA A 126 -27.37 -7.05 15.06
N ALA A 127 -27.79 -7.85 14.07
CA ALA A 127 -28.35 -9.19 14.30
C ALA A 127 -27.33 -10.16 14.91
N ALA A 128 -26.04 -10.01 14.59
CA ALA A 128 -24.95 -10.75 15.20
C ALA A 128 -24.53 -10.20 16.59
N GLY A 129 -25.19 -9.14 17.08
CA GLY A 129 -24.82 -8.47 18.34
C GLY A 129 -23.48 -7.75 18.28
N ILE A 130 -22.97 -7.47 17.08
CA ILE A 130 -21.68 -6.80 16.87
C ILE A 130 -21.91 -5.29 16.88
N VAL A 131 -21.39 -4.63 17.92
CA VAL A 131 -21.32 -3.17 17.98
C VAL A 131 -19.89 -2.75 17.65
N THR A 132 -19.72 -1.95 16.61
CA THR A 132 -18.41 -1.43 16.20
C THR A 132 -18.36 0.08 16.42
N ASP A 133 -17.31 0.53 17.10
CA ASP A 133 -16.90 1.93 17.21
C ASP A 133 -15.83 2.31 16.16
N LYS A 134 -15.39 1.33 15.35
CA LYS A 134 -14.36 1.53 14.34
C LYS A 134 -14.90 2.32 13.16
N VAL A 135 -14.29 3.46 12.91
CA VAL A 135 -14.53 4.28 11.72
C VAL A 135 -13.68 3.75 10.57
N SER A 136 -14.32 3.42 9.45
CA SER A 136 -13.64 3.01 8.20
C SER A 136 -13.43 4.23 7.29
N PRO A 137 -12.32 4.28 6.52
CA PRO A 137 -11.21 3.34 6.52
C PRO A 137 -10.21 3.60 7.65
N GLN A 138 -9.76 2.52 8.29
CA GLN A 138 -8.68 2.60 9.26
C GLN A 138 -7.35 2.78 8.51
N LEU A 139 -6.97 4.03 8.23
CA LEU A 139 -5.79 4.38 7.43
C LEU A 139 -4.47 3.94 8.08
N LEU A 140 -4.45 3.80 9.41
CA LEU A 140 -3.31 3.35 10.21
C LEU A 140 -3.79 2.33 11.25
N PRO A 141 -3.89 1.03 10.91
CA PRO A 141 -4.23 0.02 11.89
C PRO A 141 -3.15 -0.09 12.97
N ARG A 142 -3.54 -0.48 14.19
CA ARG A 142 -2.58 -0.83 15.24
C ARG A 142 -1.86 -2.13 14.84
N TYR A 143 -0.68 -2.00 14.24
CA TYR A 143 0.15 -3.11 13.79
C TYR A 143 0.81 -3.91 14.92
N THR A 144 0.56 -3.55 16.18
CA THR A 144 1.16 -4.18 17.35
C THR A 144 0.64 -5.59 17.61
N HIS A 145 -0.46 -6.01 16.96
CA HIS A 145 -1.08 -7.34 17.10
C HIS A 145 -1.23 -7.79 18.56
N GLY A 146 -1.58 -6.88 19.49
CA GLY A 146 -1.72 -7.21 20.91
C GLY A 146 -0.40 -7.43 21.65
N ASN A 147 0.75 -7.04 21.08
CA ASN A 147 2.04 -7.11 21.77
C ASN A 147 2.10 -6.07 22.91
N PRO A 148 2.08 -6.48 24.18
CA PRO A 148 1.94 -5.57 25.32
C PRO A 148 3.06 -4.53 25.41
N LYS A 149 4.23 -4.86 24.85
CA LYS A 149 5.43 -3.99 24.84
C LYS A 149 5.21 -2.69 24.05
N TYR A 150 4.32 -2.70 23.06
CA TYR A 150 4.09 -1.59 22.14
C TYR A 150 2.67 -1.02 22.25
N GLU A 151 1.79 -1.62 23.05
CA GLU A 151 0.41 -1.17 23.31
C GLU A 151 0.33 -0.01 24.32
N ALA A 152 1.32 0.12 25.21
CA ALA A 152 1.32 1.09 26.31
C ALA A 152 1.98 2.44 25.98
N LYS A 153 2.36 2.67 24.71
CA LYS A 153 2.95 3.92 24.20
C LYS A 153 2.08 4.49 23.10
#